data_AF-A0A0Q9Y6I7-F1
#
_entry.id   AF-A0A0Q9Y6I7-F1
#
_cell.length_a   1.000
_cell.length_b   1.000
_cell.length_c   1.000
_cell.angle_alpha   90.00
_cell.angle_beta   90.00
_cell.angle_gamma   90.00
#
_symmetry.space_group_name_H-M   'P 1'
#
loop_
_entity.id
_entity.type
_entity.pdbx_description
1 polymer ?
#
loop_
_entity_poly.entity_id
_entity_poly.type
_entity_poly.pdbx_seq_one_letter_code
_entity_poly.pdbx_strand_id
1 'polypeptide(L)'
;MSKAFREYISFLRENEEKLSDFEEKKLANIILQNFVLIEENSNASGRRGKLIASLIEEVGNSIESTLSLAEDPRVVSKSNIKYLSELSVKNFRGFSDVIKFEFNKPFIFVYGPNGTGKSSFCEALEYSLLGTIHEADAKRINLDAYVKNAYTGNADKPILKGVNFEGVPFQIQPMPQVNEFCFIERNRIEGFARVSANTPQSQQQRLASLFGLDDFNKFVNNFNERLDNYLDCNGSLTEELSKKEKQIEIHKNNLKMLPHQREEILKRTEQLLNQYADINSLDELKIKLNGTDEKQGLIQINNARIAKLENLKQKTDPGIDEVIESIKQLNVLIQERKKAKNLVNDYKHEITLKDLYKAILSNEEKFQDVCPACESQLYVNGDLVVPLNPYVNATKKIEEFDKAIKLENRLDELNEYIPNRLQFIENKFIQLVAISEAIEFPEKETTEALYKLLQNKEEECIQNDVIATLLHQIENLTAFKDYLAEYNQKITENQMEIENLKLENQQLDFKLEEISTLNVFECTD
;
A
#
# COMPACT_ATOMS: atom_id res chain seq x y z
N MET A 1 -27.93 53.30 -29.21
CA MET A 1 -28.23 51.88 -29.54
C MET A 1 -27.05 51.30 -30.29
N SER A 2 -26.47 50.20 -29.78
CA SER A 2 -25.34 49.52 -30.44
C SER A 2 -25.77 48.94 -31.79
N LYS A 3 -24.79 48.72 -32.68
CA LYS A 3 -25.05 48.07 -33.98
C LYS A 3 -25.59 46.65 -33.76
N ALA A 4 -25.02 45.92 -32.79
CA ALA A 4 -25.46 44.58 -32.41
C ALA A 4 -26.92 44.54 -31.92
N PHE A 5 -27.38 45.52 -31.13
CA PHE A 5 -28.78 45.57 -30.68
C PHE A 5 -29.77 45.66 -31.84
N ARG A 6 -29.46 46.48 -32.85
CA ARG A 6 -30.32 46.62 -34.04
C ARG A 6 -30.35 45.35 -34.89
N GLU A 7 -29.20 44.71 -35.07
CA GLU A 7 -29.12 43.42 -35.77
C GLU A 7 -29.84 42.31 -35.00
N TYR A 8 -29.79 42.32 -33.67
CA TYR A 8 -30.55 41.38 -32.85
C TYR A 8 -32.07 41.55 -33.02
N ILE A 9 -32.58 42.79 -33.07
CA ILE A 9 -33.99 43.07 -33.39
C ILE A 9 -34.34 42.56 -34.80
N SER A 10 -33.46 42.78 -35.79
CA SER A 10 -33.65 42.24 -37.15
C SER A 10 -33.75 40.72 -37.14
N PHE A 11 -32.82 40.07 -36.44
CA PHE A 11 -32.75 38.63 -36.31
C PHE A 11 -34.02 38.05 -35.68
N LEU A 12 -34.51 38.66 -34.59
CA LEU A 12 -35.76 38.23 -33.95
C LEU A 12 -36.96 38.40 -34.88
N ARG A 13 -37.04 39.51 -35.62
CA ARG A 13 -38.14 39.75 -36.57
C ARG A 13 -38.17 38.73 -37.71
N GLU A 14 -37.01 38.43 -38.29
CA GLU A 14 -36.90 37.47 -39.42
C GLU A 14 -37.15 36.02 -39.00
N ASN A 15 -37.04 35.72 -37.71
CA ASN A 15 -37.17 34.36 -37.19
C ASN A 15 -38.32 34.22 -36.18
N GLU A 16 -39.19 35.23 -36.04
CA GLU A 16 -40.29 35.25 -35.06
C GLU A 16 -41.20 34.03 -35.20
N GLU A 17 -41.53 33.64 -36.44
CA GLU A 17 -42.36 32.46 -36.75
C GLU A 17 -41.63 31.12 -36.54
N LYS A 18 -40.28 31.14 -36.43
CA LYS A 18 -39.46 29.94 -36.23
C LYS A 18 -39.13 29.67 -34.76
N LEU A 19 -39.27 30.68 -33.90
CA LEU A 19 -39.02 30.55 -32.47
C LEU A 19 -40.22 29.86 -31.80
N SER A 20 -39.93 28.90 -30.91
CA SER A 20 -40.95 28.24 -30.10
C SER A 20 -41.73 29.26 -29.27
N ASP A 21 -43.05 29.09 -29.24
CA ASP A 21 -43.97 30.13 -28.77
C ASP A 21 -43.81 30.50 -27.29
N PHE A 22 -43.19 29.64 -26.47
CA PHE A 22 -43.13 29.85 -25.02
C PHE A 22 -41.73 30.11 -24.49
N GLU A 23 -40.77 29.21 -24.71
CA GLU A 23 -39.47 29.26 -24.01
C GLU A 23 -38.46 30.14 -24.75
N GLU A 24 -38.36 29.99 -26.08
CA GLU A 24 -37.40 30.74 -26.88
C GLU A 24 -37.78 32.22 -26.98
N LYS A 25 -39.08 32.53 -27.14
CA LYS A 25 -39.56 33.93 -27.16
C LYS A 25 -39.39 34.62 -25.80
N LYS A 26 -39.61 33.92 -24.69
CA LYS A 26 -39.32 34.45 -23.34
C LYS A 26 -37.83 34.72 -23.15
N LEU A 27 -36.97 33.80 -23.54
CA LEU A 27 -35.52 34.01 -23.47
C LEU A 27 -35.09 35.18 -24.36
N ALA A 28 -35.64 35.28 -25.57
CA ALA A 28 -35.39 36.41 -26.46
C ALA A 28 -35.79 37.75 -25.83
N ASN A 29 -36.94 37.81 -25.15
CA ASN A 29 -37.38 38.98 -24.39
C ASN A 29 -36.47 39.29 -23.20
N ILE A 30 -36.00 38.29 -22.45
CA ILE A 30 -35.03 38.48 -21.36
C ILE A 30 -33.75 39.13 -21.91
N ILE A 31 -33.24 38.62 -23.04
CA ILE A 31 -32.05 39.16 -23.69
C ILE A 31 -32.30 40.57 -24.22
N LEU A 32 -33.47 40.82 -24.82
CA LEU A 32 -33.83 42.12 -25.37
C LEU A 32 -33.91 43.22 -24.30
N GLN A 33 -34.57 42.93 -23.17
CA GLN A 33 -34.71 43.87 -22.05
C GLN A 33 -33.38 44.14 -21.33
N ASN A 34 -32.46 43.18 -21.34
CA ASN A 34 -31.16 43.26 -20.66
C ASN A 34 -29.97 43.33 -21.63
N PHE A 35 -30.20 43.78 -22.87
CA PHE A 35 -29.22 43.61 -23.95
C PHE A 35 -27.88 44.27 -23.65
N VAL A 36 -27.89 45.48 -23.10
CA VAL A 36 -26.65 46.23 -22.77
C VAL A 36 -25.80 45.44 -21.77
N LEU A 37 -26.42 44.95 -20.70
CA LEU A 37 -25.73 44.17 -19.66
C LEU A 37 -25.18 42.85 -20.21
N ILE A 38 -25.92 42.20 -21.10
CA ILE A 38 -25.49 40.94 -21.72
C ILE A 38 -24.37 41.19 -22.74
N GLU A 39 -24.45 42.27 -23.52
CA GLU A 39 -23.44 42.67 -24.51
C GLU A 39 -22.09 42.96 -23.85
N GLU A 40 -22.08 43.62 -22.69
CA GLU A 40 -20.88 43.94 -21.91
C GLU A 40 -20.17 42.70 -21.31
N ASN A 41 -20.91 41.62 -21.06
CA ASN A 41 -20.37 40.40 -20.45
C ASN A 41 -19.94 39.39 -21.53
N SER A 42 -18.73 38.86 -21.44
CA SER A 42 -18.25 37.78 -22.32
C SER A 42 -18.55 36.38 -21.76
N ASN A 43 -18.23 35.34 -22.54
CA ASN A 43 -18.30 33.94 -22.10
C ASN A 43 -17.21 33.56 -21.08
N ALA A 44 -16.24 34.45 -20.79
CA ALA A 44 -15.12 34.20 -19.89
C ALA A 44 -15.62 33.76 -18.51
N SER A 45 -15.11 32.62 -18.02
CA SER A 45 -15.52 32.01 -16.74
C SER A 45 -17.04 31.79 -16.60
N GLY A 46 -17.78 31.72 -17.71
CA GLY A 46 -19.23 31.58 -17.69
C GLY A 46 -20.00 32.84 -17.28
N ARG A 47 -19.38 34.03 -17.29
CA ARG A 47 -20.01 35.27 -16.79
C ARG A 47 -21.34 35.56 -17.46
N ARG A 48 -21.39 35.56 -18.81
CA ARG A 48 -22.65 35.76 -19.54
C ARG A 48 -23.67 34.67 -19.23
N GLY A 49 -23.28 33.40 -19.22
CA GLY A 49 -24.18 32.29 -18.91
C GLY A 49 -24.79 32.39 -17.51
N LYS A 50 -24.00 32.73 -16.49
CA LYS A 50 -24.48 32.96 -15.12
C LYS A 50 -25.45 34.14 -15.01
N LEU A 51 -25.17 35.23 -15.72
CA LEU A 51 -26.07 36.39 -15.78
C LEU A 51 -27.40 36.03 -16.44
N ILE A 52 -27.37 35.28 -17.54
CA ILE A 52 -28.60 34.83 -18.21
C ILE A 52 -29.37 33.87 -17.29
N ALA A 53 -28.70 32.93 -16.61
CA ALA A 53 -29.32 32.00 -15.68
C ALA A 53 -30.00 32.73 -14.50
N SER A 54 -29.34 33.71 -13.89
CA SER A 54 -29.94 34.50 -12.81
C SER A 54 -31.16 35.29 -13.29
N LEU A 55 -31.10 35.86 -14.50
CA LEU A 55 -32.26 36.56 -15.09
C LEU A 55 -33.42 35.60 -15.36
N ILE A 56 -33.14 34.36 -15.79
CA ILE A 56 -34.19 33.33 -15.96
C ILE A 56 -34.86 33.02 -14.62
N GLU A 57 -34.08 32.86 -13.54
CA GLU A 57 -34.60 32.59 -12.20
C GLU A 57 -35.42 33.76 -11.63
N GLU A 58 -34.93 34.99 -11.81
CA GLU A 58 -35.56 36.20 -11.24
C GLU A 58 -36.83 36.62 -11.97
N VAL A 59 -36.84 36.59 -13.31
CA VAL A 59 -37.92 37.18 -14.13
C VAL A 59 -38.54 36.23 -15.16
N GLY A 60 -38.02 35.00 -15.33
CA GLY A 60 -38.49 34.08 -16.38
C GLY A 60 -39.97 33.68 -16.28
N ASN A 61 -40.51 33.63 -15.06
CA ASN A 61 -41.93 33.31 -14.83
C ASN A 61 -42.87 34.49 -15.15
N SER A 62 -42.41 35.73 -14.98
CA SER A 62 -43.23 36.94 -15.13
C SER A 62 -43.13 37.56 -16.53
N ILE A 63 -42.12 37.19 -17.33
CA ILE A 63 -41.94 37.74 -18.68
C ILE A 63 -42.94 37.13 -19.68
N GLU A 64 -43.58 37.99 -20.48
CA GLU A 64 -44.49 37.57 -21.54
C GLU A 64 -43.72 36.91 -22.70
N SER A 65 -44.39 36.01 -23.43
CA SER A 65 -43.82 35.36 -24.62
C SER A 65 -44.08 36.11 -25.93
N THR A 66 -44.76 37.25 -25.87
CA THR A 66 -45.00 38.17 -26.98
C THR A 66 -43.76 39.02 -27.23
N LEU A 67 -43.19 38.96 -28.44
CA LEU A 67 -42.02 39.76 -28.81
C LEU A 67 -42.44 41.21 -29.13
N SER A 68 -42.10 42.15 -28.25
CA SER A 68 -42.32 43.58 -28.51
C SER A 68 -41.09 44.18 -29.20
N LEU A 69 -41.04 44.08 -30.53
CA LEU A 69 -39.94 44.59 -31.34
C LEU A 69 -40.22 46.04 -31.76
N ALA A 70 -39.32 46.98 -31.42
CA ALA A 70 -39.41 48.36 -31.88
C ALA A 70 -39.45 48.44 -33.43
N GLU A 71 -40.23 49.37 -33.98
CA GLU A 71 -40.43 49.51 -35.43
C GLU A 71 -39.11 49.61 -36.23
N ASP A 72 -39.07 48.99 -37.40
CA ASP A 72 -37.91 48.99 -38.28
C ASP A 72 -37.82 50.29 -39.09
N PRO A 73 -36.76 51.11 -38.96
CA PRO A 73 -36.56 52.23 -39.85
C PRO A 73 -36.29 51.80 -41.32
N ARG A 74 -35.95 50.53 -41.60
CA ARG A 74 -35.71 50.01 -42.97
C ARG A 74 -36.97 49.89 -43.82
N VAL A 75 -38.13 49.67 -43.21
CA VAL A 75 -39.40 49.48 -43.94
C VAL A 75 -39.90 50.80 -44.55
N VAL A 76 -39.42 51.94 -44.03
CA VAL A 76 -39.95 53.28 -44.39
C VAL A 76 -39.33 53.87 -45.67
N SER A 77 -38.20 53.37 -46.19
CA SER A 77 -37.72 53.90 -47.48
C SER A 77 -36.87 52.92 -48.30
N LYS A 78 -37.49 52.31 -49.31
CA LYS A 78 -36.78 51.97 -50.55
C LYS A 78 -36.11 53.26 -51.04
N SER A 79 -34.78 53.29 -51.10
CA SER A 79 -34.03 54.46 -51.57
C SER A 79 -34.49 54.80 -53.00
N ASN A 80 -35.31 55.82 -53.14
CA ASN A 80 -35.90 56.25 -54.41
C ASN A 80 -34.87 56.93 -55.35
N ILE A 81 -33.56 56.77 -55.15
CA ILE A 81 -32.51 57.44 -55.93
C ILE A 81 -32.37 56.75 -57.29
N LYS A 82 -32.69 57.44 -58.39
CA LYS A 82 -32.43 56.97 -59.76
C LYS A 82 -30.99 57.26 -60.18
N TYR A 83 -30.49 58.47 -59.90
CA TYR A 83 -29.09 58.88 -60.09
C TYR A 83 -28.75 60.10 -59.22
N LEU A 84 -27.47 60.30 -58.92
CA LEU A 84 -26.95 61.50 -58.25
C LEU A 84 -26.93 62.67 -59.23
N SER A 85 -27.21 63.90 -58.79
CA SER A 85 -27.26 65.08 -59.67
C SER A 85 -26.19 66.12 -59.35
N GLU A 86 -26.00 66.47 -58.07
CA GLU A 86 -25.04 67.48 -57.65
C GLU A 86 -24.50 67.17 -56.24
N LEU A 87 -23.20 67.35 -56.03
CA LEU A 87 -22.57 67.40 -54.70
C LEU A 87 -21.98 68.79 -54.49
N SER A 88 -22.41 69.48 -53.44
CA SER A 88 -21.84 70.75 -53.00
C SER A 88 -21.03 70.54 -51.73
N VAL A 89 -19.75 70.92 -51.76
CA VAL A 89 -18.82 70.78 -50.65
C VAL A 89 -18.22 72.16 -50.30
N LYS A 90 -18.08 72.45 -49.01
CA LYS A 90 -17.44 73.67 -48.49
C LYS A 90 -16.79 73.31 -47.15
N ASN A 91 -15.66 73.91 -46.78
CA ASN A 91 -15.00 73.68 -45.49
C ASN A 91 -14.96 72.20 -45.04
N PHE A 92 -14.67 71.28 -45.95
CA PHE A 92 -14.70 69.85 -45.68
C PHE A 92 -13.41 69.24 -46.20
N ARG A 93 -12.62 68.64 -45.30
CA ARG A 93 -11.34 67.98 -45.63
C ARG A 93 -10.45 68.88 -46.49
N GLY A 94 -10.14 68.50 -47.73
CA GLY A 94 -9.30 69.27 -48.64
C GLY A 94 -9.97 70.48 -49.31
N PHE A 95 -11.28 70.71 -49.12
CA PHE A 95 -12.03 71.76 -49.80
C PHE A 95 -12.34 72.93 -48.85
N SER A 96 -11.70 74.07 -49.06
CA SER A 96 -11.94 75.29 -48.27
C SER A 96 -13.08 76.13 -48.87
N ASP A 97 -13.03 76.36 -50.19
CA ASP A 97 -14.06 77.10 -50.92
C ASP A 97 -15.27 76.22 -51.27
N VAL A 98 -16.37 76.87 -51.68
CA VAL A 98 -17.55 76.17 -52.21
C VAL A 98 -17.21 75.58 -53.57
N ILE A 99 -17.28 74.25 -53.66
CA ILE A 99 -17.12 73.52 -54.92
C ILE A 99 -18.38 72.70 -55.17
N LYS A 100 -18.88 72.77 -56.40
CA LYS A 100 -20.02 71.99 -56.88
C LYS A 100 -19.57 70.99 -57.93
N PHE A 101 -19.94 69.73 -57.73
CA PHE A 101 -19.68 68.63 -58.65
C PHE A 101 -21.00 68.19 -59.27
N GLU A 102 -21.14 68.30 -60.58
CA GLU A 102 -22.32 67.86 -61.31
C GLU A 102 -22.16 66.41 -61.81
N PHE A 103 -23.20 65.60 -61.61
CA PHE A 103 -23.24 64.18 -61.98
C PHE A 103 -24.11 63.94 -63.22
N ASN A 104 -23.82 64.64 -64.31
CA ASN A 104 -24.63 64.61 -65.54
C ASN A 104 -24.28 63.47 -66.51
N LYS A 105 -23.31 62.61 -66.17
CA LYS A 105 -22.84 61.48 -66.99
C LYS A 105 -22.88 60.18 -66.20
N PRO A 106 -23.12 59.03 -66.88
CA PRO A 106 -23.13 57.71 -66.23
C PRO A 106 -21.77 57.31 -65.65
N PHE A 107 -20.68 57.88 -66.17
CA PHE A 107 -19.31 57.65 -65.70
C PHE A 107 -18.59 58.97 -65.48
N ILE A 108 -17.98 59.12 -64.31
CA ILE A 108 -17.20 60.29 -63.93
C ILE A 108 -15.83 59.81 -63.47
N PHE A 109 -14.80 60.31 -64.13
CA PHE A 109 -13.41 60.02 -63.80
C PHE A 109 -12.81 61.20 -63.05
N VAL A 110 -12.39 60.98 -61.80
CA VAL A 110 -11.75 61.98 -60.97
C VAL A 110 -10.24 61.70 -60.95
N TYR A 111 -9.45 62.60 -61.51
CA TYR A 111 -7.98 62.49 -61.57
C TYR A 111 -7.31 63.82 -61.22
N GLY A 112 -6.03 63.75 -60.85
CA GLY A 112 -5.23 64.89 -60.41
C GLY A 112 -4.04 64.46 -59.55
N PRO A 113 -3.06 65.34 -59.29
CA PRO A 113 -1.92 65.03 -58.42
C PRO A 113 -2.30 64.61 -56.99
N ASN A 114 -1.37 64.04 -56.24
CA ASN A 114 -1.60 63.73 -54.83
C ASN A 114 -1.85 65.02 -54.03
N GLY A 115 -2.80 64.97 -53.10
CA GLY A 115 -3.17 66.14 -52.29
C GLY A 115 -4.21 67.09 -52.89
N THR A 116 -4.67 66.89 -54.14
CA THR A 116 -5.67 67.78 -54.77
C THR A 116 -7.13 67.52 -54.37
N GLY A 117 -7.37 66.82 -53.24
CA GLY A 117 -8.73 66.61 -52.72
C GLY A 117 -9.52 65.44 -53.33
N LYS A 118 -8.91 64.56 -54.15
CA LYS A 118 -9.61 63.38 -54.72
C LYS A 118 -10.24 62.48 -53.66
N SER A 119 -9.48 62.14 -52.61
CA SER A 119 -10.00 61.35 -51.49
C SER A 119 -11.08 62.12 -50.72
N SER A 120 -10.91 63.43 -50.54
CA SER A 120 -11.90 64.29 -49.89
C SER A 120 -13.23 64.34 -50.65
N PHE A 121 -13.20 64.22 -51.98
CA PHE A 121 -14.41 64.11 -52.80
C PHE A 121 -15.15 62.79 -52.53
N CYS A 122 -14.43 61.66 -52.52
CA CYS A 122 -15.02 60.36 -52.19
C CYS A 122 -15.55 60.33 -50.75
N GLU A 123 -14.79 60.87 -49.79
CA GLU A 123 -15.19 60.99 -48.38
C GLU A 123 -16.42 61.89 -48.21
N ALA A 124 -16.58 62.94 -49.02
CA ALA A 124 -17.77 63.80 -48.99
C ALA A 124 -19.00 63.06 -49.52
N LEU A 125 -18.87 62.26 -50.58
CA LEU A 125 -19.94 61.38 -51.06
C LEU A 125 -20.31 60.32 -50.02
N GLU A 126 -19.30 59.68 -49.40
CA GLU A 126 -19.47 58.69 -48.34
C GLU A 126 -20.20 59.28 -47.14
N TYR A 127 -19.77 60.44 -46.67
CA TYR A 127 -20.42 61.15 -45.57
C TYR A 127 -21.88 61.51 -45.90
N SER A 128 -22.17 62.01 -47.11
CA SER A 128 -23.54 62.35 -47.49
C SER A 128 -24.46 61.13 -47.63
N LEU A 129 -23.93 59.97 -48.03
CA LEU A 129 -24.72 58.76 -48.24
C LEU A 129 -24.84 57.87 -47.00
N LEU A 130 -23.83 57.86 -46.13
CA LEU A 130 -23.73 56.96 -44.98
C LEU A 130 -23.79 57.70 -43.63
N GLY A 131 -23.40 58.97 -43.58
CA GLY A 131 -23.33 59.75 -42.35
C GLY A 131 -22.09 59.45 -41.51
N THR A 132 -21.26 58.50 -41.95
CA THR A 132 -19.95 58.16 -41.39
C THR A 132 -18.93 58.06 -42.52
N ILE A 133 -17.65 57.94 -42.19
CA ILE A 133 -16.55 57.74 -43.14
C ILE A 133 -15.75 56.54 -42.65
N HIS A 134 -15.64 55.50 -43.47
CA HIS A 134 -15.00 54.25 -43.08
C HIS A 134 -13.53 54.43 -42.64
N GLU A 135 -12.79 55.31 -43.32
CA GLU A 135 -11.40 55.62 -42.97
C GLU A 135 -11.27 56.28 -41.58
N ALA A 136 -12.26 57.07 -41.16
CA ALA A 136 -12.29 57.67 -39.83
C ALA A 136 -12.53 56.61 -38.76
N ASP A 137 -13.48 55.70 -39.00
CA ASP A 137 -13.79 54.58 -38.10
C ASP A 137 -12.61 53.61 -37.99
N ALA A 138 -11.97 53.26 -39.12
CA ALA A 138 -10.79 52.40 -39.16
C ALA A 138 -9.60 52.97 -38.37
N LYS A 139 -9.39 54.30 -38.46
CA LYS A 139 -8.35 55.01 -37.71
C LYS A 139 -8.77 55.39 -36.29
N ARG A 140 -10.01 55.09 -35.89
CA ARG A 140 -10.61 55.47 -34.60
C ARG A 140 -10.51 56.98 -34.32
N ILE A 141 -10.66 57.79 -35.36
CA ILE A 141 -10.66 59.25 -35.24
C ILE A 141 -12.12 59.70 -35.15
N ASN A 142 -12.43 60.57 -34.19
CA ASN A 142 -13.76 61.16 -34.09
C ASN A 142 -14.15 61.85 -35.41
N LEU A 143 -15.35 61.57 -35.91
CA LEU A 143 -15.80 62.01 -37.23
C LEU A 143 -15.78 63.54 -37.38
N ASP A 144 -16.21 64.29 -36.36
CA ASP A 144 -16.23 65.77 -36.39
C ASP A 144 -14.82 66.36 -36.50
N ALA A 145 -13.84 65.71 -35.86
CA ALA A 145 -12.43 66.06 -36.00
C ALA A 145 -11.88 65.65 -37.38
N TYR A 146 -12.31 64.50 -37.90
CA TYR A 146 -11.82 63.95 -39.16
C TYR A 146 -12.23 64.79 -40.37
N VAL A 147 -13.47 65.27 -40.42
CA VAL A 147 -14.04 66.03 -41.56
C VAL A 147 -13.56 67.48 -41.62
N LYS A 148 -12.96 67.99 -40.55
CA LYS A 148 -12.52 69.37 -40.40
C LYS A 148 -11.50 69.76 -41.47
N ASN A 149 -11.73 70.88 -42.15
CA ASN A 149 -10.77 71.42 -43.11
C ASN A 149 -9.54 71.98 -42.38
N ALA A 150 -8.35 71.58 -42.85
CA ALA A 150 -7.08 71.92 -42.19
C ALA A 150 -6.76 73.43 -42.23
N TYR A 151 -7.27 74.17 -43.20
CA TYR A 151 -6.98 75.59 -43.40
C TYR A 151 -8.02 76.51 -42.75
N THR A 152 -9.30 76.16 -42.82
CA THR A 152 -10.39 77.00 -42.30
C THR A 152 -10.83 76.63 -40.89
N GLY A 153 -10.47 75.43 -40.41
CA GLY A 153 -10.88 74.94 -39.09
C GLY A 153 -12.38 74.72 -38.95
N ASN A 154 -13.15 74.73 -40.04
CA ASN A 154 -14.58 74.47 -40.06
C ASN A 154 -14.84 73.08 -40.66
N ALA A 155 -16.07 72.59 -40.46
CA ALA A 155 -16.51 71.27 -40.91
C ALA A 155 -17.97 71.37 -41.41
N ASP A 156 -18.18 71.94 -42.59
CA ASP A 156 -19.53 72.05 -43.13
C ASP A 156 -19.96 70.71 -43.73
N LYS A 157 -21.23 70.33 -43.52
CA LYS A 157 -21.77 69.08 -44.05
C LYS A 157 -21.94 69.17 -45.58
N PRO A 158 -21.39 68.23 -46.36
CA PRO A 158 -21.61 68.19 -47.80
C PRO A 158 -23.10 68.00 -48.13
N ILE A 159 -23.58 68.70 -49.16
CA ILE A 159 -24.97 68.64 -49.62
C ILE A 159 -25.00 67.81 -50.91
N LEU A 160 -25.55 66.60 -50.82
CA LEU A 160 -25.76 65.72 -51.96
C LEU A 160 -27.20 65.79 -52.44
N LYS A 161 -27.39 65.96 -53.74
CA LYS A 161 -28.70 65.93 -54.41
C LYS A 161 -28.77 64.76 -55.37
N GLY A 162 -29.96 64.19 -55.50
CA GLY A 162 -30.27 63.15 -56.46
C GLY A 162 -31.59 63.42 -57.15
N VAL A 163 -31.91 62.60 -58.15
CA VAL A 163 -33.20 62.59 -58.84
C VAL A 163 -33.88 61.26 -58.56
N ASN A 164 -35.17 61.30 -58.22
CA ASN A 164 -35.92 60.09 -57.95
C ASN A 164 -36.39 59.39 -59.24
N PHE A 165 -37.02 58.21 -59.12
CA PHE A 165 -37.58 57.50 -60.29
C PHE A 165 -38.69 58.28 -61.02
N GLU A 166 -39.33 59.23 -60.34
CA GLU A 166 -40.36 60.14 -60.89
C GLU A 166 -39.75 61.41 -61.55
N GLY A 167 -38.43 61.57 -61.53
CA GLY A 167 -37.74 62.71 -62.14
C GLY A 167 -37.63 63.96 -61.26
N VAL A 168 -38.03 63.89 -59.98
CA VAL A 168 -38.00 65.01 -59.04
C VAL A 168 -36.64 65.10 -58.34
N PRO A 169 -35.97 66.28 -58.34
CA PRO A 169 -34.74 66.48 -57.60
C PRO A 169 -35.01 66.59 -56.09
N PHE A 170 -34.19 65.94 -55.26
CA PHE A 170 -34.27 66.01 -53.81
C PHE A 170 -32.88 65.98 -53.16
N GLN A 171 -32.77 66.50 -51.93
CA GLN A 171 -31.55 66.37 -51.12
C GLN A 171 -31.52 64.99 -50.49
N ILE A 172 -30.43 64.26 -50.71
CA ILE A 172 -30.22 62.92 -50.17
C ILE A 172 -29.85 63.04 -48.69
N GLN A 173 -30.55 62.27 -47.85
CA GLN A 173 -30.21 62.11 -46.44
C GLN A 173 -29.37 60.85 -46.26
N PRO A 174 -28.41 60.83 -45.32
CA PRO A 174 -27.62 59.66 -45.01
C PRO A 174 -28.50 58.45 -44.70
N MET A 175 -28.29 57.36 -45.44
CA MET A 175 -28.97 56.09 -45.25
C MET A 175 -27.97 54.93 -45.39
N PRO A 176 -27.11 54.71 -44.38
CA PRO A 176 -26.06 53.70 -44.45
C PRO A 176 -26.61 52.29 -44.76
N GLN A 177 -27.78 51.94 -44.23
CA GLN A 177 -28.41 50.63 -44.43
C GLN A 177 -28.64 50.24 -45.90
N VAL A 178 -28.85 51.22 -46.79
CA VAL A 178 -29.10 50.97 -48.21
C VAL A 178 -27.88 51.32 -49.06
N ASN A 179 -27.15 52.38 -48.67
CA ASN A 179 -26.08 52.94 -49.48
C ASN A 179 -24.68 52.40 -49.15
N GLU A 180 -24.50 51.63 -48.06
CA GLU A 180 -23.19 51.10 -47.65
C GLU A 180 -22.54 50.25 -48.77
N PHE A 181 -23.35 49.56 -49.56
CA PHE A 181 -22.89 48.75 -50.70
C PHE A 181 -22.64 49.54 -51.99
N CYS A 182 -22.95 50.84 -52.03
CA CYS A 182 -22.64 51.68 -53.19
C CYS A 182 -21.14 52.06 -53.27
N PHE A 183 -20.37 51.83 -52.20
CA PHE A 183 -18.96 52.17 -52.11
C PHE A 183 -18.09 50.92 -52.29
N ILE A 184 -17.44 50.84 -53.44
CA ILE A 184 -16.53 49.73 -53.78
C ILE A 184 -15.09 50.24 -53.66
N GLU A 185 -14.39 49.80 -52.60
CA GLU A 185 -12.98 50.13 -52.36
C GLU A 185 -12.06 48.96 -52.72
N ARG A 186 -10.90 49.25 -53.34
CA ARG A 186 -9.89 48.26 -53.71
C ARG A 186 -9.44 47.40 -52.53
N ASN A 187 -9.19 47.99 -51.35
CA ASN A 187 -8.74 47.25 -50.17
C ASN A 187 -9.82 46.27 -49.65
N ARG A 188 -11.10 46.65 -49.73
CA ARG A 188 -12.24 45.77 -49.37
C ARG A 188 -12.33 44.57 -50.33
N ILE A 189 -12.10 44.78 -51.62
CA ILE A 189 -12.07 43.71 -52.63
C ILE A 189 -10.84 42.79 -52.45
N GLU A 190 -9.66 43.35 -52.20
CA GLU A 190 -8.43 42.56 -52.04
C GLU A 190 -8.47 41.65 -50.79
N GLY A 191 -9.12 42.09 -49.71
CA GLY A 191 -9.38 41.27 -48.53
C GLY A 191 -10.35 40.10 -48.80
N PHE A 192 -11.33 40.30 -49.68
CA PHE A 192 -12.30 39.29 -50.12
C PHE A 192 -11.69 38.24 -51.05
N ALA A 193 -10.82 38.65 -51.98
CA ALA A 193 -10.18 37.76 -52.95
C ALA A 193 -9.33 36.64 -52.30
N ARG A 194 -8.97 36.77 -51.01
CA ARG A 194 -8.23 35.78 -50.23
C ARG A 194 -9.08 34.97 -49.25
N VAL A 195 -10.42 35.11 -49.26
CA VAL A 195 -11.33 34.47 -48.28
C VAL A 195 -11.25 32.94 -48.36
N SER A 196 -11.16 32.38 -49.57
CA SER A 196 -11.10 30.92 -49.83
C SER A 196 -9.87 30.20 -49.25
N ALA A 197 -8.84 30.92 -48.81
CA ALA A 197 -7.62 30.35 -48.22
C ALA A 197 -7.62 30.31 -46.67
N ASN A 198 -8.70 30.73 -46.01
CA ASN A 198 -8.75 30.79 -44.53
C ASN A 198 -9.69 29.74 -43.92
N THR A 199 -9.55 29.52 -42.60
CA THR A 199 -10.47 28.67 -41.82
C THR A 199 -11.91 29.19 -41.86
N PRO A 200 -12.94 28.31 -41.71
CA PRO A 200 -14.35 28.72 -41.76
C PRO A 200 -14.71 29.88 -40.81
N GLN A 201 -14.12 29.89 -39.61
CA GLN A 201 -14.31 30.97 -38.63
C GLN A 201 -13.70 32.30 -39.10
N SER A 202 -12.53 32.27 -39.74
CA SER A 202 -11.91 33.44 -40.37
C SER A 202 -12.69 33.90 -41.61
N GLN A 203 -13.29 32.97 -42.37
CA GLN A 203 -14.19 33.31 -43.47
C GLN A 203 -15.44 34.04 -42.97
N GLN A 204 -16.09 33.52 -41.92
CA GLN A 204 -17.26 34.15 -41.29
C GLN A 204 -16.93 35.54 -40.75
N GLN A 205 -15.77 35.73 -40.09
CA GLN A 205 -15.32 37.04 -39.61
C GLN A 205 -15.03 38.02 -40.76
N ARG A 206 -14.43 37.58 -41.87
CA ARG A 206 -14.20 38.44 -43.03
C ARG A 206 -15.50 38.80 -43.74
N LEU A 207 -16.44 37.87 -43.85
CA LEU A 207 -17.78 38.12 -44.38
C LEU A 207 -18.53 39.10 -43.47
N ALA A 208 -18.49 38.89 -42.16
CA ALA A 208 -19.06 39.82 -41.19
C ALA A 208 -18.51 41.24 -41.37
N SER A 209 -17.20 41.39 -41.55
CA SER A 209 -16.57 42.69 -41.78
C SER A 209 -16.93 43.31 -43.13
N LEU A 210 -17.10 42.50 -44.19
CA LEU A 210 -17.58 42.95 -45.49
C LEU A 210 -18.99 43.55 -45.43
N PHE A 211 -19.87 42.92 -44.64
CA PHE A 211 -21.28 43.33 -44.47
C PHE A 211 -21.50 44.23 -43.24
N GLY A 212 -20.43 44.63 -42.54
CA GLY A 212 -20.51 45.47 -41.34
C GLY A 212 -21.14 44.78 -40.11
N LEU A 213 -21.25 43.46 -40.06
CA LEU A 213 -21.85 42.67 -38.99
C LEU A 213 -20.86 42.30 -37.87
N ASP A 214 -19.73 43.00 -37.74
CA ASP A 214 -18.65 42.67 -36.79
C ASP A 214 -19.13 42.67 -35.34
N ASP A 215 -19.88 43.69 -34.92
CA ASP A 215 -20.36 43.82 -33.55
C ASP A 215 -21.41 42.76 -33.21
N PHE A 216 -22.31 42.44 -34.15
CA PHE A 216 -23.30 41.38 -33.96
C PHE A 216 -22.64 40.00 -33.90
N ASN A 217 -21.65 39.72 -34.76
CA ASN A 217 -20.90 38.47 -34.69
C ASN A 217 -20.12 38.34 -33.37
N LYS A 218 -19.53 39.42 -32.85
CA LYS A 218 -18.91 39.42 -31.52
C LYS A 218 -19.93 39.16 -30.42
N PHE A 219 -21.13 39.73 -30.51
CA PHE A 219 -22.21 39.47 -29.58
C PHE A 219 -22.59 37.98 -29.57
N VAL A 220 -22.87 37.39 -30.72
CA VAL A 220 -23.27 35.97 -30.84
C VAL A 220 -22.16 35.02 -30.37
N ASN A 221 -20.91 35.29 -30.72
CA ASN A 221 -19.78 34.42 -30.34
C ASN A 221 -19.43 34.45 -28.84
N ASN A 222 -20.01 35.36 -28.07
CA ASN A 222 -19.77 35.47 -26.62
C ASN A 222 -20.83 34.76 -25.76
N PHE A 223 -21.74 33.99 -26.36
CA PHE A 223 -22.61 33.07 -25.60
C PHE A 223 -21.86 31.82 -25.15
N ASN A 224 -22.26 31.25 -24.02
CA ASN A 224 -21.72 29.98 -23.52
C ASN A 224 -22.37 28.80 -24.25
N GLU A 225 -21.60 27.73 -24.49
CA GLU A 225 -22.11 26.53 -25.20
C GLU A 225 -23.25 25.82 -24.47
N ARG A 226 -23.28 25.91 -23.13
CA ARG A 226 -24.31 25.30 -22.28
C ARG A 226 -24.73 26.27 -21.19
N LEU A 227 -26.03 26.44 -21.02
CA LEU A 227 -26.64 27.22 -19.93
C LEU A 227 -27.05 26.33 -18.75
N ASP A 228 -27.36 25.05 -19.00
CA ASP A 228 -27.84 24.08 -17.99
C ASP A 228 -26.88 23.92 -16.80
N ASN A 229 -25.58 24.17 -17.01
CA ASN A 229 -24.57 24.13 -15.95
C ASN A 229 -24.78 25.22 -14.88
N TYR A 230 -25.60 26.23 -15.16
CA TYR A 230 -25.84 27.37 -14.30
C TYR A 230 -27.28 27.42 -13.77
N LEU A 231 -28.12 26.44 -14.11
CA LEU A 231 -29.53 26.35 -13.71
C LEU A 231 -29.74 25.06 -12.90
N ASP A 232 -30.54 25.13 -11.83
CA ASP A 232 -30.94 23.92 -11.09
C ASP A 232 -32.09 23.20 -11.81
N CYS A 233 -31.75 22.38 -12.81
CA CYS A 233 -32.72 21.58 -13.56
C CYS A 233 -33.12 20.26 -12.88
N ASN A 234 -32.42 19.87 -11.80
CA ASN A 234 -32.56 18.54 -11.17
C ASN A 234 -33.21 18.59 -9.79
N GLY A 235 -33.38 19.78 -9.20
CA GLY A 235 -34.05 19.95 -7.90
C GLY A 235 -33.15 19.56 -6.74
N SER A 236 -32.05 20.30 -6.55
CA SER A 236 -31.07 20.05 -5.48
C SER A 236 -31.69 19.94 -4.08
N LEU A 237 -32.72 20.75 -3.79
CA LEU A 237 -33.47 20.69 -2.53
C LEU A 237 -34.28 19.40 -2.36
N THR A 238 -34.77 18.80 -3.45
CA THR A 238 -35.49 17.52 -3.41
C THR A 238 -34.54 16.37 -3.07
N GLU A 239 -33.32 16.38 -3.62
CA GLU A 239 -32.29 15.42 -3.23
C GLU A 239 -31.87 15.57 -1.76
N GLU A 240 -31.69 16.80 -1.30
CA GLU A 240 -31.32 17.07 0.09
C GLU A 240 -32.43 16.61 1.06
N LEU A 241 -33.69 16.91 0.74
CA LEU A 241 -34.85 16.46 1.49
C LEU A 241 -34.92 14.93 1.57
N SER A 242 -34.75 14.22 0.44
CA SER A 242 -34.73 12.76 0.42
C SER A 242 -33.61 12.16 1.29
N LYS A 243 -32.43 12.77 1.31
CA LYS A 243 -31.32 12.35 2.19
C LYS A 243 -31.68 12.54 3.67
N LYS A 244 -32.28 13.67 4.03
CA LYS A 244 -32.72 13.95 5.41
C LYS A 244 -33.84 13.01 5.86
N GLU A 245 -34.81 12.71 4.99
CA GLU A 245 -35.87 11.75 5.28
C GLU A 245 -35.32 10.35 5.56
N LYS A 246 -34.36 9.87 4.74
CA LYS A 246 -33.67 8.60 4.98
C LYS A 246 -32.94 8.57 6.33
N GLN A 247 -32.27 9.66 6.70
CA GLN A 247 -31.62 9.77 8.02
C GLN A 247 -32.64 9.65 9.15
N ILE A 248 -33.77 10.34 9.05
CA ILE A 248 -34.85 10.27 10.04
C ILE A 248 -35.41 8.84 10.16
N GLU A 249 -35.60 8.15 9.03
CA GLU A 249 -36.08 6.76 9.02
C GLU A 249 -35.09 5.81 9.72
N ILE A 250 -33.78 5.96 9.47
CA ILE A 250 -32.73 5.22 10.18
C ILE A 250 -32.82 5.48 11.69
N HIS A 251 -32.91 6.73 12.12
CA HIS A 251 -33.02 7.07 13.54
C HIS A 251 -34.30 6.48 14.18
N LYS A 252 -35.43 6.52 13.48
CA LYS A 252 -36.69 5.90 13.96
C LYS A 252 -36.55 4.38 14.12
N ASN A 253 -35.89 3.71 13.17
CA ASN A 253 -35.67 2.27 13.26
C ASN A 253 -34.72 1.93 14.41
N ASN A 254 -33.65 2.70 14.61
CA ASN A 254 -32.75 2.53 15.75
C ASN A 254 -33.52 2.67 17.08
N LEU A 255 -34.34 3.71 17.23
CA LEU A 255 -35.16 3.91 18.44
C LEU A 255 -36.13 2.75 18.72
N LYS A 256 -36.68 2.11 17.67
CA LYS A 256 -37.52 0.90 17.83
C LYS A 256 -36.72 -0.33 18.24
N MET A 257 -35.45 -0.42 17.85
CA MET A 257 -34.58 -1.57 18.15
C MET A 257 -33.91 -1.47 19.53
N LEU A 258 -33.75 -0.26 20.09
CA LEU A 258 -33.11 -0.05 21.40
C LEU A 258 -33.70 -0.91 22.54
N PRO A 259 -35.03 -1.05 22.71
CA PRO A 259 -35.58 -1.91 23.76
C PRO A 259 -35.19 -3.38 23.60
N HIS A 260 -35.17 -3.89 22.36
CA HIS A 260 -34.74 -5.26 22.08
C HIS A 260 -33.25 -5.46 22.35
N GLN A 261 -32.42 -4.48 21.97
CA GLN A 261 -30.98 -4.52 22.27
C GLN A 261 -30.73 -4.51 23.78
N ARG A 262 -31.45 -3.68 24.54
CA ARG A 262 -31.38 -3.65 26.01
C ARG A 262 -31.76 -5.00 26.64
N GLU A 263 -32.85 -5.61 26.18
CA GLU A 263 -33.28 -6.93 26.66
C GLU A 263 -32.24 -8.02 26.34
N GLU A 264 -31.62 -7.95 25.16
CA GLU A 264 -30.57 -8.89 24.76
C GLU A 264 -29.30 -8.73 25.62
N ILE A 265 -28.88 -7.48 25.88
CA ILE A 265 -27.74 -7.18 26.78
C ILE A 265 -28.02 -7.72 28.18
N LEU A 266 -29.21 -7.47 28.75
CA LEU A 266 -29.57 -7.99 30.07
C LEU A 266 -29.52 -9.52 30.13
N LYS A 267 -30.05 -10.21 29.11
CA LYS A 267 -29.96 -11.68 29.03
C LYS A 267 -28.53 -12.18 28.96
N ARG A 268 -27.67 -11.55 28.15
CA ARG A 268 -26.25 -11.92 28.05
C ARG A 268 -25.50 -11.66 29.35
N THR A 269 -25.75 -10.53 30.00
CA THR A 269 -25.21 -10.20 31.33
C THR A 269 -25.60 -11.26 32.37
N GLU A 270 -26.88 -11.65 32.43
CA GLU A 270 -27.34 -12.72 33.33
C GLU A 270 -26.69 -14.07 32.99
N GLN A 271 -26.57 -14.43 31.72
CA GLN A 271 -25.91 -15.67 31.30
C GLN A 271 -24.43 -15.71 31.68
N LEU A 272 -23.72 -14.58 31.58
CA LEU A 272 -22.32 -14.47 31.99
C LEU A 272 -22.18 -14.63 33.50
N LEU A 273 -22.99 -13.90 34.27
CA LEU A 273 -22.93 -13.88 35.74
C LEU A 273 -23.36 -15.22 36.35
N ASN A 274 -24.32 -15.93 35.76
CA ASN A 274 -24.74 -17.26 36.22
C ASN A 274 -23.62 -18.32 36.18
N GLN A 275 -22.54 -18.09 35.42
CA GLN A 275 -21.37 -18.97 35.43
C GLN A 275 -20.51 -18.80 36.70
N TYR A 276 -20.77 -17.77 37.50
CA TYR A 276 -19.99 -17.39 38.67
C TYR A 276 -20.90 -17.09 39.87
N ALA A 277 -21.21 -18.12 40.66
CA ALA A 277 -22.16 -18.04 41.78
C ALA A 277 -21.85 -16.98 42.86
N ASP A 278 -20.59 -16.54 42.96
CA ASP A 278 -20.12 -15.59 43.97
C ASP A 278 -20.06 -14.13 43.47
N ILE A 279 -20.49 -13.85 42.23
CA ILE A 279 -20.32 -12.56 41.58
C ILE A 279 -21.68 -12.00 41.15
N ASN A 280 -21.95 -10.74 41.52
CA ASN A 280 -23.23 -10.10 41.24
C ASN A 280 -23.15 -8.96 40.22
N SER A 281 -21.95 -8.57 39.77
CA SER A 281 -21.76 -7.52 38.76
C SER A 281 -20.64 -7.82 37.76
N LEU A 282 -20.73 -7.22 36.57
CA LEU A 282 -19.70 -7.36 35.52
C LEU A 282 -18.35 -6.77 35.95
N ASP A 283 -18.35 -5.72 36.78
CA ASP A 283 -17.13 -5.12 37.33
C ASP A 283 -16.43 -6.05 38.33
N GLU A 284 -17.19 -6.70 39.22
CA GLU A 284 -16.66 -7.74 40.11
C GLU A 284 -16.09 -8.93 39.32
N LEU A 285 -16.75 -9.33 38.23
CA LEU A 285 -16.26 -10.39 37.36
C LEU A 285 -14.95 -9.98 36.68
N LYS A 286 -14.90 -8.77 36.13
CA LYS A 286 -13.69 -8.21 35.52
C LYS A 286 -12.51 -8.19 36.50
N ILE A 287 -12.76 -7.79 37.75
CA ILE A 287 -11.77 -7.83 38.83
C ILE A 287 -11.32 -9.27 39.13
N LYS A 288 -12.23 -10.25 39.16
CA LYS A 288 -11.86 -11.66 39.41
C LYS A 288 -11.01 -12.25 38.28
N LEU A 289 -11.28 -11.88 37.03
CA LEU A 289 -10.56 -12.37 35.86
C LEU A 289 -9.17 -11.73 35.72
N ASN A 290 -9.08 -10.40 35.75
CA ASN A 290 -7.83 -9.65 35.55
C ASN A 290 -7.02 -9.43 36.83
N GLY A 291 -7.67 -9.42 37.99
CA GLY A 291 -7.05 -9.05 39.26
C GLY A 291 -7.04 -7.55 39.50
N THR A 292 -6.44 -7.18 40.62
CA THR A 292 -6.10 -5.82 41.03
C THR A 292 -4.61 -5.74 41.38
N ASP A 293 -4.12 -4.54 41.70
CA ASP A 293 -2.73 -4.36 42.15
C ASP A 293 -2.43 -5.16 43.44
N GLU A 294 -3.45 -5.47 44.25
CA GLU A 294 -3.30 -6.20 45.52
C GLU A 294 -3.63 -7.70 45.44
N LYS A 295 -4.43 -8.13 44.44
CA LYS A 295 -4.88 -9.52 44.30
C LYS A 295 -4.74 -10.02 42.88
N GLN A 296 -4.09 -11.17 42.71
CA GLN A 296 -3.95 -11.78 41.39
C GLN A 296 -5.29 -12.24 40.83
N GLY A 297 -5.52 -11.93 39.55
CA GLY A 297 -6.64 -12.47 38.78
C GLY A 297 -6.40 -13.90 38.32
N LEU A 298 -7.46 -14.60 37.91
CA LEU A 298 -7.36 -15.97 37.39
C LEU A 298 -6.35 -16.09 36.23
N ILE A 299 -6.34 -15.13 35.31
CA ILE A 299 -5.39 -15.13 34.18
C ILE A 299 -3.94 -15.00 34.67
N GLN A 300 -3.72 -14.14 35.68
CA GLN A 300 -2.39 -13.94 36.26
C GLN A 300 -1.92 -15.17 37.05
N ILE A 301 -2.82 -15.84 37.77
CA ILE A 301 -2.54 -17.10 38.47
C ILE A 301 -2.13 -18.19 37.46
N ASN A 302 -2.90 -18.33 36.38
CA ASN A 302 -2.60 -19.29 35.31
C ASN A 302 -1.26 -18.97 34.63
N ASN A 303 -0.98 -17.71 34.32
CA ASN A 303 0.30 -17.31 33.73
C ASN A 303 1.50 -17.58 34.66
N ALA A 304 1.35 -17.32 35.97
CA ALA A 304 2.39 -17.65 36.94
C ALA A 304 2.63 -19.17 37.03
N ARG A 305 1.56 -19.97 36.95
CA ARG A 305 1.64 -21.43 36.90
C ARG A 305 2.32 -21.93 35.62
N ILE A 306 1.94 -21.40 34.45
CA ILE A 306 2.56 -21.70 33.16
C ILE A 306 4.06 -21.40 33.22
N ALA A 307 4.45 -20.20 33.67
CA ALA A 307 5.87 -19.83 33.77
C ALA A 307 6.65 -20.76 34.70
N LYS A 308 6.05 -21.21 35.81
CA LYS A 308 6.67 -22.18 36.71
C LYS A 308 6.89 -23.54 36.02
N LEU A 309 5.92 -24.02 35.25
CA LEU A 309 6.00 -25.30 34.55
C LEU A 309 6.94 -25.26 33.33
N GLU A 310 6.96 -24.16 32.56
CA GLU A 310 7.82 -23.98 31.38
C GLU A 310 9.33 -23.91 31.73
N ASN A 311 9.66 -23.52 32.97
CA ASN A 311 11.04 -23.54 33.45
C ASN A 311 11.59 -24.96 33.65
N LEU A 312 10.73 -25.98 33.75
CA LEU A 312 11.13 -27.38 33.87
C LEU A 312 11.41 -27.95 32.48
N LYS A 313 12.58 -28.60 32.29
CA LYS A 313 12.99 -29.15 30.99
C LYS A 313 13.40 -30.60 31.11
N GLN A 314 13.01 -31.39 30.10
CA GLN A 314 13.42 -32.78 29.98
C GLN A 314 14.95 -32.89 29.96
N LYS A 315 15.46 -33.98 30.53
CA LYS A 315 16.90 -34.29 30.58
C LYS A 315 17.16 -35.56 29.77
N THR A 316 18.16 -35.51 28.89
CA THR A 316 18.56 -36.65 28.08
C THR A 316 19.28 -37.69 28.93
N ASP A 317 18.94 -38.97 28.76
CA ASP A 317 19.65 -40.08 29.39
C ASP A 317 21.12 -40.11 28.90
N PRO A 318 22.11 -40.01 29.80
CA PRO A 318 23.53 -40.05 29.43
C PRO A 318 24.03 -41.45 29.04
N GLY A 319 23.17 -42.47 29.06
CA GLY A 319 23.49 -43.87 28.76
C GLY A 319 23.73 -44.67 30.04
N ILE A 320 22.80 -44.60 31.01
CA ILE A 320 22.94 -45.30 32.30
C ILE A 320 23.09 -46.82 32.11
N ASP A 321 22.35 -47.42 31.17
CA ASP A 321 22.47 -48.85 30.86
C ASP A 321 23.87 -49.22 30.34
N GLU A 322 24.46 -48.37 29.50
CA GLU A 322 25.82 -48.55 28.98
C GLU A 322 26.86 -48.48 30.11
N VAL A 323 26.64 -47.61 31.10
CA VAL A 323 27.49 -47.51 32.30
C VAL A 323 27.37 -48.76 33.15
N ILE A 324 26.14 -49.23 33.45
CA ILE A 324 25.91 -50.45 34.23
C ILE A 324 26.53 -51.67 33.56
N GLU A 325 26.36 -51.81 32.24
CA GLU A 325 26.97 -52.91 31.48
C GLU A 325 28.50 -52.84 31.54
N SER A 326 29.08 -51.64 31.40
CA SER A 326 30.53 -51.42 31.50
C SER A 326 31.08 -51.80 32.87
N ILE A 327 30.37 -51.48 33.96
CA ILE A 327 30.75 -51.87 35.33
C ILE A 327 30.75 -53.39 35.48
N LYS A 328 29.69 -54.07 34.99
CA LYS A 328 29.59 -55.54 35.03
C LYS A 328 30.72 -56.20 34.25
N GLN A 329 31.00 -55.72 33.04
CA GLN A 329 32.09 -56.23 32.19
C GLN A 329 33.45 -56.01 32.86
N LEU A 330 33.71 -54.82 33.42
CA LEU A 330 34.97 -54.52 34.11
C LEU A 330 35.20 -55.43 35.31
N ASN A 331 34.16 -55.78 36.07
CA ASN A 331 34.32 -56.73 37.17
C ASN A 331 34.81 -58.10 36.68
N VAL A 332 34.25 -58.61 35.57
CA VAL A 332 34.70 -59.89 34.99
C VAL A 332 36.18 -59.80 34.59
N LEU A 333 36.57 -58.72 33.91
CA LEU A 333 37.94 -58.48 33.46
C LEU A 333 38.92 -58.31 34.62
N ILE A 334 38.49 -57.69 35.72
CA ILE A 334 39.31 -57.57 36.94
C ILE A 334 39.51 -58.93 37.61
N GLN A 335 38.48 -59.79 37.67
CA GLN A 335 38.64 -61.15 38.19
C GLN A 335 39.54 -61.99 37.27
N GLU A 336 39.45 -61.80 35.95
CA GLU A 336 40.36 -62.40 34.97
C GLU A 336 41.81 -61.95 35.21
N ARG A 337 42.04 -60.64 35.31
CA ARG A 337 43.36 -60.03 35.60
C ARG A 337 43.94 -60.60 36.90
N LYS A 338 43.15 -60.69 37.97
CA LYS A 338 43.59 -61.25 39.27
C LYS A 338 44.02 -62.71 39.15
N LYS A 339 43.25 -63.54 38.45
CA LYS A 339 43.58 -64.97 38.23
C LYS A 339 44.83 -65.13 37.38
N ALA A 340 44.91 -64.40 36.26
CA ALA A 340 46.07 -64.43 35.38
C ALA A 340 47.34 -63.97 36.10
N LYS A 341 47.26 -62.91 36.91
CA LYS A 341 48.40 -62.37 37.67
C LYS A 341 48.92 -63.35 38.72
N ASN A 342 48.03 -64.05 39.43
CA ASN A 342 48.42 -65.08 40.39
C ASN A 342 49.15 -66.23 39.69
N LEU A 343 48.59 -66.74 38.58
CA LEU A 343 49.21 -67.83 37.82
C LEU A 343 50.56 -67.41 37.22
N VAL A 344 50.67 -66.23 36.62
CA VAL A 344 51.94 -65.73 36.06
C VAL A 344 52.99 -65.53 37.15
N ASN A 345 52.60 -65.07 38.34
CA ASN A 345 53.52 -64.95 39.49
C ASN A 345 54.08 -66.32 39.93
N ASP A 346 53.27 -67.39 39.90
CA ASP A 346 53.73 -68.75 40.27
C ASP A 346 54.84 -69.25 39.32
N TYR A 347 54.85 -68.81 38.07
CA TYR A 347 55.86 -69.18 37.06
C TYR A 347 56.96 -68.13 36.85
N LYS A 348 56.87 -66.95 37.48
CA LYS A 348 57.74 -65.78 37.21
C LYS A 348 59.23 -66.06 37.33
N HIS A 349 59.61 -66.93 38.27
CA HIS A 349 61.00 -67.32 38.47
C HIS A 349 61.40 -68.58 37.68
N GLU A 350 60.45 -69.36 37.19
CA GLU A 350 60.67 -70.59 36.43
C GLU A 350 60.66 -70.39 34.91
N ILE A 351 60.00 -69.35 34.39
CA ILE A 351 59.93 -69.06 32.93
C ILE A 351 61.31 -68.87 32.31
N THR A 352 62.27 -68.33 33.07
CA THR A 352 63.67 -68.18 32.63
C THR A 352 64.37 -69.53 32.39
N LEU A 353 63.82 -70.63 32.95
CA LEU A 353 64.29 -72.00 32.71
C LEU A 353 63.71 -72.60 31.43
N LYS A 354 62.83 -71.91 30.69
CA LYS A 354 62.26 -72.42 29.44
C LYS A 354 63.34 -72.83 28.43
N ASP A 355 64.39 -72.02 28.31
CA ASP A 355 65.50 -72.33 27.40
C ASP A 355 66.34 -73.53 27.90
N LEU A 356 66.43 -73.73 29.21
CA LEU A 356 67.05 -74.92 29.81
C LEU A 356 66.25 -76.19 29.47
N TYR A 357 64.92 -76.17 29.63
CA TYR A 357 64.09 -77.33 29.28
C TYR A 357 64.05 -77.60 27.77
N LYS A 358 64.08 -76.56 26.94
CA LYS A 358 64.26 -76.71 25.48
C LYS A 358 65.60 -77.36 25.13
N ALA A 359 66.68 -77.00 25.83
CA ALA A 359 67.98 -77.59 25.63
C ALA A 359 68.00 -79.08 26.06
N ILE A 360 67.28 -79.45 27.12
CA ILE A 360 67.11 -80.85 27.53
C ILE A 360 66.41 -81.65 26.43
N LEU A 361 65.27 -81.18 25.90
CA LEU A 361 64.55 -81.87 24.82
C LEU A 361 65.36 -81.98 23.53
N SER A 362 66.11 -80.93 23.18
CA SER A 362 66.93 -80.91 21.95
C SER A 362 68.03 -81.98 21.93
N ASN A 363 68.32 -82.62 23.08
CA ASN A 363 69.33 -83.66 23.23
C ASN A 363 68.74 -85.08 23.40
N GLU A 364 67.41 -85.23 23.37
CA GLU A 364 66.72 -86.51 23.61
C GLU A 364 67.15 -87.62 22.63
N GLU A 365 67.21 -87.31 21.32
CA GLU A 365 67.61 -88.28 20.30
C GLU A 365 69.06 -88.78 20.47
N LYS A 366 69.93 -87.93 21.03
CA LYS A 366 71.37 -88.20 21.15
C LYS A 366 71.73 -88.98 22.41
N PHE A 367 71.06 -88.70 23.53
CA PHE A 367 71.37 -89.32 24.83
C PHE A 367 70.35 -90.40 25.24
N GLN A 368 69.20 -90.50 24.55
CA GLN A 368 68.21 -91.57 24.70
C GLN A 368 67.87 -91.86 26.18
N ASP A 369 68.14 -93.07 26.67
CA ASP A 369 67.85 -93.49 28.04
C ASP A 369 68.87 -93.01 29.08
N VAL A 370 69.58 -91.90 28.81
CA VAL A 370 70.55 -91.28 29.71
C VAL A 370 70.24 -89.79 29.86
N CYS A 371 70.33 -89.28 31.09
CA CYS A 371 70.19 -87.86 31.38
C CYS A 371 71.37 -87.06 30.81
N PRO A 372 71.15 -86.01 30.00
CA PRO A 372 72.23 -85.27 29.33
C PRO A 372 73.02 -84.35 30.29
N ALA A 373 72.55 -84.12 31.52
CA ALA A 373 73.19 -83.23 32.48
C ALA A 373 74.04 -83.97 33.55
N CYS A 374 73.58 -85.13 34.02
CA CYS A 374 74.23 -85.89 35.10
C CYS A 374 74.58 -87.33 34.70
N GLU A 375 74.37 -87.70 33.43
CA GLU A 375 74.70 -89.01 32.85
C GLU A 375 74.03 -90.21 33.55
N SER A 376 72.98 -89.96 34.33
CA SER A 376 72.21 -91.00 35.01
C SER A 376 71.37 -91.79 34.00
N GLN A 377 71.45 -93.12 34.05
CA GLN A 377 70.61 -94.01 33.25
C GLN A 377 69.14 -93.90 33.71
N LEU A 378 68.22 -93.75 32.76
CA LEU A 378 66.81 -93.50 33.01
C LEU A 378 66.02 -94.80 33.19
N TYR A 379 66.34 -95.83 32.40
CA TYR A 379 65.64 -97.12 32.42
C TYR A 379 66.59 -98.30 32.66
N VAL A 380 66.17 -99.23 33.53
CA VAL A 380 66.82 -100.52 33.74
C VAL A 380 65.74 -101.59 33.69
N ASN A 381 65.91 -102.60 32.82
CA ASN A 381 64.93 -103.66 32.58
C ASN A 381 63.51 -103.16 32.22
N GLY A 382 63.42 -101.97 31.62
CA GLY A 382 62.15 -101.34 31.24
C GLY A 382 61.49 -100.47 32.31
N ASP A 383 61.99 -100.49 33.55
CA ASP A 383 61.48 -99.67 34.64
C ASP A 383 62.26 -98.36 34.79
N LEU A 384 61.54 -97.26 35.06
CA LEU A 384 62.13 -95.95 35.31
C LEU A 384 62.84 -95.96 36.67
N VAL A 385 64.17 -95.79 36.67
CA VAL A 385 65.00 -95.84 37.90
C VAL A 385 65.28 -94.46 38.51
N VAL A 386 64.91 -93.38 37.81
CA VAL A 386 64.97 -92.01 38.32
C VAL A 386 63.59 -91.53 38.79
N PRO A 387 63.50 -90.62 39.78
CA PRO A 387 62.21 -90.10 40.27
C PRO A 387 61.34 -89.45 39.18
N LEU A 388 61.97 -88.92 38.11
CA LEU A 388 61.29 -88.23 37.02
C LEU A 388 62.11 -88.31 35.73
N ASN A 389 61.48 -88.68 34.61
CA ASN A 389 62.13 -88.64 33.30
C ASN A 389 62.36 -87.16 32.89
N PRO A 390 63.61 -86.74 32.62
CA PRO A 390 63.93 -85.33 32.34
C PRO A 390 63.29 -84.82 31.04
N TYR A 391 63.14 -85.66 30.01
CA TYR A 391 62.52 -85.28 28.74
C TYR A 391 61.00 -85.12 28.89
N VAL A 392 60.33 -86.10 29.53
CA VAL A 392 58.89 -86.00 29.83
C VAL A 392 58.59 -84.78 30.71
N ASN A 393 59.45 -84.50 31.69
CA ASN A 393 59.32 -83.30 32.52
C ASN A 393 59.54 -82.01 31.73
N ALA A 394 60.54 -81.98 30.84
CA ALA A 394 60.84 -80.83 30.00
C ALA A 394 59.68 -80.48 29.05
N THR A 395 59.05 -81.48 28.42
CA THR A 395 57.85 -81.28 27.59
C THR A 395 56.71 -80.66 28.40
N LYS A 396 56.41 -81.23 29.57
CA LYS A 396 55.36 -80.69 30.47
C LYS A 396 55.66 -79.26 30.90
N LYS A 397 56.90 -78.97 31.30
CA LYS A 397 57.32 -77.65 31.77
C LYS A 397 57.28 -76.60 30.66
N ILE A 398 57.65 -76.94 29.42
CA ILE A 398 57.53 -76.02 28.27
C ILE A 398 56.07 -75.69 27.98
N GLU A 399 55.17 -76.67 27.98
CA GLU A 399 53.72 -76.44 27.82
C GLU A 399 53.15 -75.53 28.93
N GLU A 400 53.59 -75.72 30.18
CA GLU A 400 53.24 -74.84 31.30
C GLU A 400 53.73 -73.41 31.08
N PHE A 401 54.97 -73.22 30.62
CA PHE A 401 55.51 -71.88 30.33
C PHE A 401 54.83 -71.20 29.14
N ASP A 402 54.46 -71.95 28.09
CA ASP A 402 53.69 -71.39 26.96
C ASP A 402 52.31 -70.91 27.40
N LYS A 403 51.66 -71.60 28.36
CA LYS A 403 50.42 -71.12 28.99
C LYS A 403 50.67 -69.86 29.81
N ALA A 404 51.75 -69.79 30.58
CA ALA A 404 52.12 -68.62 31.37
C ALA A 404 52.39 -67.38 30.49
N ILE A 405 53.11 -67.53 29.38
CA ILE A 405 53.40 -66.43 28.43
C ILE A 405 52.12 -65.91 27.75
N LYS A 406 51.19 -66.81 27.39
CA LYS A 406 49.88 -66.39 26.86
C LYS A 406 49.08 -65.59 27.89
N LEU A 407 49.14 -65.99 29.16
CA LEU A 407 48.51 -65.24 30.25
C LEU A 407 49.20 -63.90 30.51
N GLU A 408 50.52 -63.82 30.34
CA GLU A 408 51.29 -62.57 30.46
C GLU A 408 50.88 -61.55 29.37
N ASN A 409 50.81 -61.98 28.10
CA ASN A 409 50.30 -61.11 27.03
C ASN A 409 48.86 -60.64 27.30
N ARG A 410 48.00 -61.54 27.80
CA ARG A 410 46.63 -61.20 28.19
C ARG A 410 46.59 -60.22 29.36
N LEU A 411 47.53 -60.30 30.31
CA LEU A 411 47.65 -59.33 31.39
C LEU A 411 48.00 -57.94 30.87
N ASP A 412 48.91 -57.84 29.88
CA ASP A 412 49.25 -56.56 29.26
C ASP A 412 48.04 -55.90 28.58
N GLU A 413 47.27 -56.68 27.81
CA GLU A 413 46.01 -56.22 27.21
C GLU A 413 45.01 -55.72 28.28
N LEU A 414 44.86 -56.48 29.37
CA LEU A 414 43.95 -56.12 30.47
C LEU A 414 44.41 -54.86 31.22
N ASN A 415 45.72 -54.69 31.38
CA ASN A 415 46.31 -53.52 32.03
C ASN A 415 46.15 -52.24 31.19
N GLU A 416 46.05 -52.36 29.87
CA GLU A 416 45.72 -51.24 29.00
C GLU A 416 44.20 -50.98 28.93
N TYR A 417 43.39 -52.03 28.82
CA TYR A 417 41.95 -51.90 28.60
C TYR A 417 41.18 -51.40 29.83
N ILE A 418 41.50 -51.91 31.03
CA ILE A 418 40.76 -51.61 32.27
C ILE A 418 40.80 -50.11 32.62
N PRO A 419 41.97 -49.43 32.64
CA PRO A 419 42.03 -47.99 32.90
C PRO A 419 41.26 -47.15 31.89
N ASN A 420 41.35 -47.50 30.60
CA ASN A 420 40.62 -46.81 29.53
C ASN A 420 39.10 -46.91 29.70
N ARG A 421 38.60 -48.10 30.05
CA ARG A 421 37.17 -48.28 30.29
C ARG A 421 36.70 -47.61 31.59
N LEU A 422 37.55 -47.54 32.61
CA LEU A 422 37.30 -46.74 33.82
C LEU A 422 37.21 -45.24 33.50
N GLN A 423 38.05 -44.71 32.61
CA GLN A 423 37.96 -43.32 32.15
C GLN A 423 36.64 -43.03 31.43
N PHE A 424 36.18 -43.97 30.60
CA PHE A 424 34.88 -43.86 29.95
C PHE A 424 33.74 -43.74 30.98
N ILE A 425 33.74 -44.58 32.02
CA ILE A 425 32.74 -44.54 33.10
C ILE A 425 32.83 -43.21 33.85
N GLU A 426 34.03 -42.76 34.22
CA GLU A 426 34.22 -41.46 34.88
C GLU A 426 33.61 -40.29 34.08
N ASN A 427 33.86 -40.25 32.77
CA ASN A 427 33.32 -39.20 31.91
C ASN A 427 31.78 -39.22 31.86
N LYS A 428 31.16 -40.41 31.92
CA LYS A 428 29.70 -40.54 32.01
C LYS A 428 29.18 -40.07 33.37
N PHE A 429 29.91 -40.34 34.46
CA PHE A 429 29.54 -39.90 35.80
C PHE A 429 29.49 -38.37 35.95
N ILE A 430 30.28 -37.60 35.19
CA ILE A 430 30.15 -36.13 35.13
C ILE A 430 28.72 -35.71 34.73
N GLN A 431 28.16 -36.38 33.72
CA GLN A 431 26.80 -36.10 33.26
C GLN A 431 25.76 -36.61 34.26
N LEU A 432 25.99 -37.77 34.87
CA LEU A 432 25.11 -38.33 35.91
C LEU A 432 24.98 -37.38 37.11
N VAL A 433 26.09 -36.83 37.61
CA VAL A 433 26.09 -35.90 38.74
C VAL A 433 25.28 -34.65 38.39
N ALA A 434 25.57 -34.00 37.25
CA ALA A 434 24.88 -32.79 36.83
C ALA A 434 23.36 -33.01 36.63
N ILE A 435 22.96 -34.15 36.08
CA ILE A 435 21.54 -34.49 35.94
C ILE A 435 20.92 -34.77 37.30
N SER A 436 21.60 -35.50 38.19
CA SER A 436 21.09 -35.85 39.52
C SER A 436 20.84 -34.62 40.40
N GLU A 437 21.69 -33.60 40.29
CA GLU A 437 21.47 -32.31 40.94
C GLU A 437 20.28 -31.58 40.33
N ALA A 438 20.21 -31.52 38.99
CA ALA A 438 19.19 -30.76 38.29
C ALA A 438 17.77 -31.33 38.45
N ILE A 439 17.63 -32.64 38.64
CA ILE A 439 16.33 -33.30 38.87
C ILE A 439 16.06 -33.53 40.36
N GLU A 440 16.93 -33.06 41.25
CA GLU A 440 16.84 -33.27 42.71
C GLU A 440 16.69 -34.76 43.09
N PHE A 441 17.48 -35.63 42.46
CA PHE A 441 17.46 -37.05 42.76
C PHE A 441 17.79 -37.31 44.25
N PRO A 442 17.00 -38.12 44.98
CA PRO A 442 17.15 -38.30 46.43
C PRO A 442 18.52 -38.80 46.89
N GLU A 443 19.24 -39.56 46.05
CA GLU A 443 20.57 -40.09 46.36
C GLU A 443 21.68 -39.43 45.54
N LYS A 444 21.50 -38.16 45.15
CA LYS A 444 22.49 -37.37 44.38
C LYS A 444 23.86 -37.31 45.08
N GLU A 445 23.89 -37.29 46.42
CA GLU A 445 25.13 -37.32 47.20
C GLU A 445 25.90 -38.65 47.00
N THR A 446 25.17 -39.76 46.82
CA THR A 446 25.76 -41.07 46.48
C THR A 446 26.36 -41.04 45.08
N THR A 447 25.67 -40.47 44.10
CA THR A 447 26.19 -40.30 42.73
C THR A 447 27.45 -39.43 42.71
N GLU A 448 27.49 -38.34 43.48
CA GLU A 448 28.66 -37.48 43.63
C GLU A 448 29.83 -38.20 44.33
N ALA A 449 29.54 -38.99 45.37
CA ALA A 449 30.54 -39.79 46.07
C ALA A 449 31.18 -40.84 45.15
N LEU A 450 30.38 -41.48 44.28
CA LEU A 450 30.89 -42.44 43.30
C LEU A 450 31.75 -41.78 42.22
N TYR A 451 31.40 -40.57 41.79
CA TYR A 451 32.25 -39.79 40.89
C TYR A 451 33.59 -39.44 41.54
N LYS A 452 33.60 -39.00 42.81
CA LYS A 452 34.85 -38.75 43.56
C LYS A 452 35.69 -40.01 43.73
N LEU A 453 35.06 -41.17 43.93
CA LEU A 453 35.75 -42.45 44.01
C LEU A 453 36.46 -42.79 42.69
N LEU A 454 35.83 -42.51 41.55
CA LEU A 454 36.39 -42.72 40.21
C LEU A 454 37.60 -41.85 39.90
N GLN A 455 37.77 -40.71 40.58
CA GLN A 455 38.92 -39.81 40.40
C GLN A 455 40.22 -40.35 41.01
N ASN A 456 40.13 -41.25 42.01
CA ASN A 456 41.29 -41.77 42.75
C ASN A 456 41.68 -43.19 42.27
N LYS A 457 41.98 -43.40 40.98
CA LYS A 457 42.13 -44.74 40.37
C LYS A 457 43.55 -45.14 39.91
N GLU A 458 44.57 -44.46 40.40
CA GLU A 458 45.95 -44.60 39.89
C GLU A 458 46.59 -45.97 40.22
N GLU A 459 46.22 -46.61 41.34
CA GLU A 459 46.77 -47.92 41.72
C GLU A 459 45.83 -49.09 41.39
N GLU A 460 46.40 -50.24 41.01
CA GLU A 460 45.65 -51.46 40.63
C GLU A 460 44.76 -52.00 41.75
N CYS A 461 45.21 -51.92 43.02
CA CYS A 461 44.39 -52.31 44.18
C CYS A 461 43.15 -51.42 44.30
N ILE A 462 43.32 -50.11 44.08
CA ILE A 462 42.24 -49.14 44.18
C ILE A 462 41.23 -49.35 43.05
N GLN A 463 41.67 -49.67 41.83
CA GLN A 463 40.76 -50.00 40.70
C GLN A 463 39.81 -51.16 41.02
N ASN A 464 40.29 -52.18 41.74
CA ASN A 464 39.47 -53.33 42.12
C ASN A 464 38.40 -52.93 43.15
N ASP A 465 38.78 -52.12 44.13
CA ASP A 465 37.87 -51.62 45.16
C ASP A 465 36.83 -50.66 44.55
N VAL A 466 37.23 -49.75 43.65
CA VAL A 466 36.33 -48.85 42.92
C VAL A 466 35.27 -49.63 42.14
N ILE A 467 35.65 -50.67 41.38
CA ILE A 467 34.69 -51.48 40.63
C ILE A 467 33.78 -52.29 41.55
N ALA A 468 34.30 -52.83 42.65
CA ALA A 468 33.48 -53.54 43.63
C ALA A 468 32.43 -52.62 44.26
N THR A 469 32.80 -51.37 44.58
CA THR A 469 31.86 -50.36 45.08
C THR A 469 30.83 -49.98 44.01
N LEU A 470 31.26 -49.74 42.76
CA LEU A 470 30.34 -49.41 41.65
C LEU A 470 29.34 -50.55 41.38
N LEU A 471 29.78 -51.81 41.45
CA LEU A 471 28.90 -52.97 41.34
C LEU A 471 27.83 -53.00 42.43
N HIS A 472 28.20 -52.68 43.67
CA HIS A 472 27.27 -52.65 44.79
C HIS A 472 26.22 -51.54 44.62
N GLN A 473 26.55 -50.49 43.87
CA GLN A 473 25.70 -49.34 43.61
C GLN A 473 24.94 -49.42 42.27
N ILE A 474 24.90 -50.59 41.62
CA ILE A 474 24.10 -50.78 40.40
C ILE A 474 22.60 -50.54 40.67
N GLU A 475 22.10 -50.92 41.85
CA GLU A 475 20.72 -50.66 42.24
C GLU A 475 20.42 -49.16 42.28
N ASN A 476 21.32 -48.35 42.84
CA ASN A 476 21.19 -46.89 42.89
C ASN A 476 21.26 -46.27 41.49
N LEU A 477 22.12 -46.76 40.60
CA LEU A 477 22.15 -46.33 39.19
C LEU A 477 20.86 -46.69 38.45
N THR A 478 20.27 -47.84 38.77
CA THR A 478 18.98 -48.26 38.20
C THR A 478 17.85 -47.38 38.74
N ALA A 479 17.83 -47.12 40.05
CA ALA A 479 16.88 -46.20 40.67
C ALA A 479 16.99 -44.78 40.09
N PHE A 480 18.20 -44.31 39.80
CA PHE A 480 18.42 -43.04 39.13
C PHE A 480 17.81 -42.99 37.72
N LYS A 481 17.96 -44.07 36.95
CA LYS A 481 17.34 -44.21 35.62
C LYS A 481 15.82 -44.12 35.70
N ASP A 482 15.22 -44.89 36.61
CA ASP A 482 13.77 -44.92 36.78
C ASP A 482 13.24 -43.55 37.23
N TYR A 483 13.96 -42.90 38.15
CA TYR A 483 13.62 -41.54 38.59
C TYR A 483 13.72 -40.51 37.46
N LEU A 484 14.75 -40.59 36.60
CA LEU A 484 14.88 -39.74 35.42
C LEU A 484 13.72 -39.95 34.43
N ALA A 485 13.29 -41.19 34.24
CA ALA A 485 12.14 -41.50 33.40
C ALA A 485 10.84 -40.92 33.98
N GLU A 486 10.60 -41.09 35.28
CA GLU A 486 9.43 -40.51 35.97
C GLU A 486 9.43 -38.97 35.90
N TYR A 487 10.59 -38.34 36.10
CA TYR A 487 10.76 -36.90 35.97
C TYR A 487 10.38 -36.41 34.56
N ASN A 488 10.92 -37.06 33.52
CA ASN A 488 10.62 -36.71 32.13
C ASN A 488 9.14 -36.96 31.77
N GLN A 489 8.52 -38.00 32.34
CA GLN A 489 7.08 -38.24 32.20
C GLN A 489 6.26 -37.11 32.83
N LYS A 490 6.58 -36.70 34.07
CA LYS A 490 5.92 -35.57 34.74
C LYS A 490 6.03 -34.28 33.94
N ILE A 491 7.16 -34.02 33.30
CA ILE A 491 7.31 -32.85 32.41
C ILE A 491 6.38 -32.94 31.20
N THR A 492 6.21 -34.14 30.63
CA THR A 492 5.28 -34.34 29.51
C THR A 492 3.83 -34.11 29.94
N GLU A 493 3.44 -34.55 31.13
CA GLU A 493 2.13 -34.25 31.73
C GLU A 493 1.96 -32.74 31.99
N ASN A 494 3.00 -32.07 32.49
CA ASN A 494 3.00 -30.61 32.67
C ASN A 494 2.82 -29.85 31.36
N GLN A 495 3.33 -30.37 30.22
CA GLN A 495 3.08 -29.76 28.91
C GLN A 495 1.59 -29.78 28.55
N MET A 496 0.88 -30.87 28.85
CA MET A 496 -0.58 -30.92 28.67
C MET A 496 -1.30 -29.95 29.61
N GLU A 497 -0.85 -29.82 30.87
CA GLU A 497 -1.37 -28.83 31.82
C GLU A 497 -1.17 -27.39 31.30
N ILE A 498 0.01 -27.07 30.76
CA ILE A 498 0.30 -25.76 30.16
C ILE A 498 -0.67 -25.44 29.02
N GLU A 499 -0.89 -26.38 28.10
CA GLU A 499 -1.82 -26.16 26.98
C GLU A 499 -3.27 -25.97 27.47
N ASN A 500 -3.70 -26.73 28.48
CA ASN A 500 -5.02 -26.55 29.09
C ASN A 500 -5.16 -25.17 29.76
N LEU A 501 -4.16 -24.72 30.52
CA LEU A 501 -4.15 -23.39 31.15
C LEU A 501 -4.13 -22.26 30.11
N LYS A 502 -3.43 -22.45 28.98
CA LYS A 502 -3.44 -21.49 27.85
C LYS A 502 -4.82 -21.39 27.22
N LEU A 503 -5.49 -22.53 27.00
CA LEU A 503 -6.85 -22.57 26.47
C LEU A 503 -7.85 -21.92 27.44
N GLU A 504 -7.70 -22.18 28.75
CA GLU A 504 -8.53 -21.54 29.77
C GLU A 504 -8.33 -20.03 29.76
N ASN A 505 -7.09 -19.53 29.70
CA ASN A 505 -6.82 -18.09 29.59
C ASN A 505 -7.47 -17.47 28.36
N GLN A 506 -7.42 -18.12 27.20
CA GLN A 506 -8.12 -17.65 26.00
C GLN A 506 -9.64 -17.52 26.25
N GLN A 507 -10.25 -18.49 26.92
CA GLN A 507 -11.68 -18.43 27.27
C GLN A 507 -11.98 -17.28 28.24
N LEU A 508 -11.11 -17.02 29.21
CA LEU A 508 -11.25 -15.89 30.14
C LEU A 508 -11.08 -14.55 29.43
N ASP A 509 -10.17 -14.46 28.46
CA ASP A 509 -10.00 -13.26 27.60
C ASP A 509 -11.25 -13.00 26.75
N PHE A 510 -11.85 -14.02 26.13
CA PHE A 510 -13.12 -13.86 25.41
C PHE A 510 -14.24 -13.33 26.32
N LYS A 511 -14.29 -13.79 27.58
CA LYS A 511 -15.25 -13.27 28.57
C LYS A 511 -14.96 -11.81 28.93
N LEU A 512 -13.69 -11.40 29.02
CA LEU A 512 -13.32 -10.00 29.24
C LEU A 512 -13.71 -9.10 28.06
N GLU A 513 -13.55 -9.59 26.83
CA GLU A 513 -14.04 -8.92 25.62
C GLU A 513 -15.57 -8.78 25.67
N GLU A 514 -16.28 -9.86 25.99
CA GLU A 514 -17.73 -9.84 26.15
C GLU A 514 -18.17 -8.80 27.21
N ILE A 515 -17.54 -8.78 28.39
CA ILE A 515 -17.80 -7.77 29.43
C ILE A 515 -17.57 -6.36 28.89
N SER A 516 -16.49 -6.13 28.14
CA SER A 516 -16.21 -4.82 27.55
C SER A 516 -17.29 -4.39 26.56
N THR A 517 -17.82 -5.32 25.75
CA THR A 517 -18.92 -5.02 24.84
C THR A 517 -20.21 -4.71 25.59
N LEU A 518 -20.51 -5.42 26.67
CA LEU A 518 -21.74 -5.21 27.45
C LEU A 518 -21.71 -3.88 28.22
N ASN A 519 -20.57 -3.51 28.84
CA ASN A 519 -20.41 -2.26 29.57
C ASN A 519 -20.54 -1.00 28.68
N VAL A 520 -20.13 -1.07 27.40
CA VAL A 520 -20.25 0.06 26.46
C VAL A 520 -21.73 0.44 26.23
N PHE A 521 -22.66 -0.51 26.36
CA PHE A 521 -24.08 -0.24 26.19
C PHE A 521 -24.80 0.21 27.48
N GLU A 522 -24.22 -0.01 28.66
CA GLU A 522 -24.76 0.51 29.93
C GLU A 522 -24.46 2.00 30.13
N CYS A 523 -23.35 2.53 29.58
CA CYS A 523 -22.99 3.95 29.71
C CYS A 523 -23.76 4.91 28.77
N THR A 524 -24.75 4.43 28.03
CA THR A 524 -25.56 5.24 27.10
C THR A 524 -26.97 5.58 27.59
N ASP A 525 -27.32 5.26 28.85
CA ASP A 525 -28.56 5.73 29.51
C ASP A 525 -28.41 7.16 30.10
#